data_AF-A0AAV3X0C1-F1
#
_entry.id   AF-A0AAV3X0C1-F1
#
_cell.length_a   1.000
_cell.length_b   1.000
_cell.length_c   1.000
_cell.angle_alpha   90.00
_cell.angle_beta   90.00
_cell.angle_gamma   90.00
#
_symmetry.space_group_name_H-M   'P 1'
#
loop_
_entity.id
_entity.type
_entity.pdbx_description
1 polymer ?
#
loop_
_entity_poly.entity_id
_entity_poly.type
_entity_poly.pdbx_seq_one_letter_code
_entity_poly.pdbx_strand_id
1 'polypeptide(L)'
;MDRLSAAQLVPSVVLFAYWLDSFNSKMVVQRPLNWLTGTVLPILRGAALPDDLERNFLQCIELAMPSLYFQVGSMLSRNIDVLRLCIFNITGDEITSFLSRIGIEECLAEIEQAIADFAGLVDSLCLHLDIGEVIYPRIGIELLYDNLHPWKRQPNKETRWFQLFDKLVERGLCTPEKREALLGWTGYVPITQSSGGQELNSMSDGLLLRGLQHIKLVFSPNQPPEAKAYFGAGFNPIPSKRT
;
A
#
# COMPACT_ATOMS: atom_id res chain seq x y z
N MET A 1 37.65 11.89 10.05
CA MET A 1 36.48 11.07 10.45
C MET A 1 35.30 11.64 9.67
N ASP A 2 35.12 11.10 8.47
CA ASP A 2 34.21 11.65 7.48
C ASP A 2 32.77 11.43 7.91
N ARG A 3 32.06 12.55 8.06
CA ARG A 3 30.61 12.58 8.16
C ARG A 3 30.07 12.20 6.79
N LEU A 4 29.38 11.07 6.71
CA LEU A 4 28.53 10.72 5.58
C LEU A 4 27.66 11.94 5.25
N SER A 5 27.82 12.46 4.03
CA SER A 5 27.03 13.57 3.53
C SER A 5 25.59 13.11 3.39
N ALA A 6 24.64 13.94 3.83
CA ALA A 6 23.19 13.72 3.69
C ALA A 6 22.69 13.82 2.23
N ALA A 7 23.58 13.60 1.26
CA ALA A 7 23.27 13.58 -0.16
C ALA A 7 23.05 12.11 -0.57
N GLN A 8 21.84 11.83 -1.06
CA GLN A 8 21.33 10.55 -1.59
C GLN A 8 20.36 9.76 -0.70
N LEU A 9 19.56 10.43 0.13
CA LEU A 9 18.18 9.98 0.28
C LEU A 9 17.46 10.27 -1.05
N VAL A 10 17.61 9.36 -2.01
CA VAL A 10 16.75 9.33 -3.20
C VAL A 10 15.34 9.05 -2.67
N PRO A 11 14.37 9.97 -2.83
CA PRO A 11 12.99 9.67 -2.48
C PRO A 11 12.60 8.39 -3.20
N SER A 12 11.93 7.46 -2.50
CA SER A 12 11.24 6.38 -3.18
C SER A 12 10.20 7.05 -4.08
N VAL A 13 10.47 7.16 -5.38
CA VAL A 13 9.49 7.73 -6.31
C VAL A 13 8.33 6.73 -6.37
N VAL A 14 7.28 7.05 -5.63
CA VAL A 14 5.98 6.40 -5.70
C VAL A 14 5.21 7.12 -6.79
N LEU A 15 5.07 6.52 -7.97
CA LEU A 15 4.13 7.05 -8.95
C LEU A 15 2.76 6.41 -8.71
N PHE A 16 1.85 7.19 -8.13
CA PHE A 16 0.43 6.85 -8.07
C PHE A 16 -0.21 7.12 -9.44
N ALA A 17 -0.21 6.12 -10.33
CA ALA A 17 -1.06 6.17 -11.52
C ALA A 17 -2.46 5.71 -11.10
N TYR A 18 -3.40 6.63 -10.95
CA TYR A 18 -4.81 6.31 -10.73
C TYR A 18 -5.51 6.14 -12.08
N TRP A 19 -6.08 4.97 -12.35
CA TRP A 19 -7.09 4.81 -13.39
C TRP A 19 -8.45 4.81 -12.70
N LEU A 20 -9.24 5.86 -12.92
CA LEU A 20 -10.55 6.06 -12.28
C LEU A 20 -11.64 5.70 -13.28
N ASP A 21 -12.14 4.46 -13.24
CA ASP A 21 -13.34 4.09 -14.01
C ASP A 21 -14.65 4.31 -13.26
N SER A 22 -14.62 4.82 -12.03
CA SER A 22 -15.84 5.28 -11.37
C SER A 22 -15.58 6.17 -10.17
N PHE A 23 -15.42 7.49 -10.35
CA PHE A 23 -15.89 8.50 -9.40
C PHE A 23 -16.06 9.85 -10.11
N ASN A 24 -17.31 10.32 -10.14
CA ASN A 24 -17.81 11.53 -10.77
C ASN A 24 -16.93 12.75 -10.39
N SER A 25 -15.91 13.06 -11.19
CA SER A 25 -15.03 14.23 -11.02
C SER A 25 -14.62 14.76 -12.39
N LYS A 26 -14.86 16.05 -12.60
CA LYS A 26 -14.86 16.73 -13.90
C LYS A 26 -13.48 16.88 -14.58
N MET A 27 -12.46 16.10 -14.20
CA MET A 27 -11.10 16.16 -14.76
C MET A 27 -10.36 14.80 -14.67
N VAL A 28 -10.96 13.70 -15.13
CA VAL A 28 -10.19 12.46 -15.34
C VAL A 28 -9.51 12.54 -16.71
N VAL A 29 -8.19 12.72 -16.73
CA VAL A 29 -7.40 12.58 -17.97
C VAL A 29 -7.16 11.10 -18.19
N GLN A 30 -7.98 10.47 -19.04
CA GLN A 30 -7.75 9.09 -19.46
C GLN A 30 -6.52 9.03 -20.37
N ARG A 31 -5.59 8.13 -20.05
CA ARG A 31 -4.42 7.83 -20.88
C ARG A 31 -4.43 6.33 -21.21
N PRO A 32 -4.05 5.95 -22.44
CA PRO A 32 -3.99 4.55 -22.80
C PRO A 32 -2.87 3.84 -22.04
N LEU A 33 -3.00 2.53 -21.83
CA LEU A 33 -2.02 1.73 -21.08
C LEU A 33 -0.62 1.76 -21.72
N ASN A 34 -0.53 1.85 -23.05
CA ASN A 34 0.74 2.00 -23.76
C ASN A 34 1.46 3.33 -23.48
N TRP A 35 0.77 4.37 -22.99
CA TRP A 35 1.42 5.60 -22.52
C TRP A 35 2.14 5.37 -21.19
N LEU A 36 1.58 4.52 -20.32
CA LEU A 36 2.23 4.14 -19.08
C LEU A 36 3.53 3.37 -19.35
N THR A 37 3.47 2.31 -20.18
CA THR A 37 4.61 1.45 -20.46
C THR A 37 5.61 2.05 -21.46
N GLY A 38 5.14 2.81 -22.44
CA GLY A 38 5.98 3.41 -23.49
C GLY A 38 6.51 4.82 -23.17
N THR A 39 6.05 5.48 -22.10
CA THR A 39 6.50 6.85 -21.75
C THR A 39 6.81 6.99 -20.27
N VAL A 40 5.82 6.78 -19.40
CA VAL A 40 5.97 7.12 -17.97
C VAL A 40 6.99 6.22 -17.27
N LEU A 41 6.82 4.90 -17.39
CA LEU A 41 7.71 3.95 -16.73
C LEU A 41 9.15 4.04 -17.29
N PRO A 42 9.40 4.20 -18.61
CA PRO A 42 10.74 4.43 -19.12
C PRO A 42 11.41 5.70 -18.59
N ILE A 43 10.67 6.82 -18.52
CA ILE A 43 11.20 8.07 -17.94
C ILE A 43 11.58 7.88 -16.48
N LEU A 44 10.73 7.22 -15.69
CA LEU A 44 10.99 6.97 -14.27
C LEU A 44 12.17 6.03 -14.02
N ARG A 45 12.34 5.03 -14.89
CA ARG A 45 13.42 4.03 -14.78
C ARG A 45 14.73 4.51 -15.40
N GLY A 46 14.68 5.49 -16.30
CA GLY A 46 15.82 5.92 -17.10
C GLY A 46 16.16 4.99 -18.27
N ALA A 47 15.34 3.97 -18.53
CA ALA A 47 15.50 2.98 -19.59
C ALA A 47 14.14 2.37 -19.97
N ALA A 48 14.02 1.87 -21.20
CA ALA A 48 12.84 1.11 -21.63
C ALA A 48 12.62 -0.13 -20.75
N LEU A 49 11.38 -0.62 -20.69
CA LEU A 49 11.08 -1.88 -20.01
C LEU A 49 11.64 -3.04 -20.85
N PRO A 50 12.18 -4.10 -20.23
CA PRO A 50 12.39 -5.35 -20.92
C PRO A 50 11.09 -5.90 -21.51
N ASP A 51 11.16 -6.49 -22.71
CA ASP A 51 9.99 -6.98 -23.45
C ASP A 51 9.14 -7.98 -22.65
N ASP A 52 9.79 -8.89 -21.92
CA ASP A 52 9.09 -9.88 -21.08
C ASP A 52 8.34 -9.23 -19.91
N LEU A 53 8.96 -8.23 -19.28
CA LEU A 53 8.34 -7.46 -18.22
C LEU A 53 7.11 -6.70 -18.73
N GLU A 54 7.24 -5.99 -19.85
CA GLU A 54 6.12 -5.24 -20.44
C GLU A 54 4.98 -6.19 -20.83
N ARG A 55 5.28 -7.28 -21.53
CA ARG A 55 4.28 -8.28 -21.95
C ARG A 55 3.53 -8.87 -20.76
N ASN A 56 4.26 -9.34 -19.73
CA ASN A 56 3.65 -9.93 -18.54
C ASN A 56 2.82 -8.90 -17.77
N PHE A 57 3.29 -7.65 -17.67
CA PHE A 57 2.55 -6.58 -17.01
C PHE A 57 1.24 -6.26 -17.74
N LEU A 58 1.28 -6.11 -19.07
CA LEU A 58 0.08 -5.85 -19.88
C LEU A 58 -0.93 -7.01 -19.77
N GLN A 59 -0.45 -8.26 -19.81
CA GLN A 59 -1.30 -9.44 -19.62
C GLN A 59 -1.99 -9.44 -18.24
N CYS A 60 -1.26 -9.15 -17.16
CA CYS A 60 -1.86 -9.04 -15.83
C CYS A 60 -2.93 -7.94 -15.74
N ILE A 61 -2.68 -6.78 -16.36
CA ILE A 61 -3.67 -5.70 -16.40
C ILE A 61 -4.92 -6.12 -17.15
N GLU A 62 -4.78 -6.75 -18.32
CA GLU A 62 -5.90 -7.23 -19.13
C GLU A 62 -6.75 -8.25 -18.36
N LEU A 63 -6.11 -9.20 -17.67
CA LEU A 63 -6.81 -10.21 -16.88
C LEU A 63 -7.53 -9.63 -15.65
N ALA A 64 -7.07 -8.49 -15.13
CA ALA A 64 -7.63 -7.83 -13.94
C ALA A 64 -8.78 -6.84 -14.26
N MET A 65 -9.05 -6.53 -15.53
CA MET A 65 -10.20 -5.73 -15.97
C MET A 65 -11.50 -6.54 -15.93
N PRO A 66 -12.68 -5.91 -15.72
CA PRO A 66 -12.96 -4.47 -15.67
C PRO A 66 -12.93 -3.85 -14.26
N SER A 67 -12.68 -4.62 -13.21
CA SER A 67 -12.79 -4.22 -11.79
C SER A 67 -11.64 -3.32 -11.29
N LEU A 68 -10.91 -2.65 -12.19
CA LEU A 68 -9.55 -2.23 -11.92
C LEU A 68 -9.45 -0.79 -11.40
N TYR A 69 -9.28 -0.65 -10.08
CA TYR A 69 -8.53 0.47 -9.51
C TYR A 69 -7.14 -0.05 -9.15
N PHE A 70 -6.07 0.51 -9.72
CA PHE A 70 -4.72 -0.04 -9.51
C PHE A 70 -3.66 1.02 -9.22
N GLN A 71 -2.52 0.57 -8.71
CA GLN A 71 -1.28 1.32 -8.60
C GLN A 71 -0.11 0.49 -9.13
N VAL A 72 0.93 1.17 -9.62
CA VAL A 72 2.15 0.53 -10.14
C VAL A 72 3.38 1.07 -9.42
N GLY A 73 4.15 0.19 -8.80
CA GLY A 73 5.42 0.52 -8.17
C GLY A 73 6.60 0.10 -9.04
N SER A 74 7.49 1.04 -9.42
CA SER A 74 8.70 0.75 -10.21
C SER A 74 9.91 0.27 -9.37
N MET A 75 9.76 0.23 -8.04
CA MET A 75 10.74 -0.31 -7.08
C MET A 75 12.19 0.20 -7.26
N LEU A 76 12.37 1.47 -7.65
CA LEU A 76 13.66 2.07 -8.08
C LEU A 76 14.83 1.97 -7.09
N SER A 77 14.56 1.74 -5.80
CA SER A 77 15.61 1.55 -4.79
C SER A 77 16.22 0.15 -4.80
N ARG A 78 15.72 -0.76 -5.65
CA ARG A 78 16.16 -2.15 -5.76
C ARG A 78 16.79 -2.36 -7.13
N ASN A 79 17.86 -3.14 -7.17
CA ASN A 79 18.51 -3.54 -8.41
C ASN A 79 17.80 -4.76 -9.03
N ILE A 80 16.50 -4.63 -9.33
CA ILE A 80 15.67 -5.67 -9.94
C ILE A 80 14.75 -5.07 -11.01
N ASP A 81 14.58 -5.78 -12.13
CA ASP A 81 13.64 -5.41 -13.18
C ASP A 81 12.24 -5.97 -12.90
N VAL A 82 11.58 -5.33 -11.94
CA VAL A 82 10.24 -5.71 -11.47
C VAL A 82 9.34 -4.49 -11.36
N LEU A 83 8.08 -4.67 -11.78
CA LEU A 83 6.97 -3.78 -11.46
C LEU A 83 6.07 -4.43 -10.41
N ARG A 84 5.69 -3.68 -9.38
CA ARG A 84 4.64 -4.10 -8.47
C ARG A 84 3.30 -3.61 -8.98
N LEU A 85 2.38 -4.54 -9.23
CA LEU A 85 0.97 -4.22 -9.48
C LEU A 85 0.20 -4.35 -8.18
N CYS A 86 -0.57 -3.31 -7.83
CA CYS A 86 -1.49 -3.29 -6.71
C CYS A 86 -2.92 -3.16 -7.28
N ILE A 87 -3.80 -4.13 -7.03
CA ILE A 87 -5.19 -4.15 -7.53
C ILE A 87 -6.12 -3.96 -6.34
N PHE A 88 -6.79 -2.83 -6.27
CA PHE A 88 -7.64 -2.41 -5.15
C PHE A 88 -9.10 -2.73 -5.39
N ASN A 89 -9.88 -2.74 -4.30
CA ASN A 89 -11.33 -2.97 -4.30
C ASN A 89 -11.72 -4.30 -4.97
N ILE A 90 -10.84 -5.28 -4.84
CA ILE A 90 -11.03 -6.63 -5.35
C ILE A 90 -11.64 -7.51 -4.26
N THR A 91 -12.58 -8.37 -4.64
CA THR A 91 -13.20 -9.33 -3.72
C THR A 91 -12.32 -10.58 -3.55
N GLY A 92 -12.62 -11.38 -2.53
CA GLY A 92 -11.91 -12.64 -2.30
C GLY A 92 -11.97 -13.61 -3.49
N ASP A 93 -13.15 -13.77 -4.08
CA ASP A 93 -13.37 -14.65 -5.23
C ASP A 93 -12.64 -14.14 -6.48
N GLU A 94 -12.58 -12.82 -6.67
CA GLU A 94 -11.82 -12.22 -7.77
C GLU A 94 -10.30 -12.39 -7.57
N ILE A 95 -9.79 -12.29 -6.34
CA ILE A 95 -8.37 -12.56 -6.04
C ILE A 95 -8.01 -14.00 -6.44
N THR A 96 -8.78 -14.98 -5.96
CA THR A 96 -8.47 -16.41 -6.17
C THR A 96 -8.58 -16.78 -7.65
N SER A 97 -9.64 -16.33 -8.32
CA SER A 97 -9.83 -16.48 -9.77
C SER A 97 -8.68 -15.84 -10.57
N PHE A 98 -8.27 -14.63 -10.20
CA PHE A 98 -7.16 -13.94 -10.86
C PHE A 98 -5.83 -14.68 -10.70
N LEU A 99 -5.50 -15.11 -9.47
CA LEU A 99 -4.26 -15.84 -9.19
C LEU A 99 -4.18 -17.16 -9.96
N SER A 100 -5.29 -17.91 -10.03
CA SER A 100 -5.37 -19.13 -10.85
C SER A 100 -5.14 -18.84 -12.34
N ARG A 101 -5.73 -17.76 -12.88
CA ARG A 101 -5.59 -17.38 -14.31
C ARG A 101 -4.16 -16.97 -14.69
N ILE A 102 -3.37 -16.46 -13.74
CA ILE A 102 -1.96 -16.12 -13.95
C ILE A 102 -1.01 -17.27 -13.58
N GLY A 103 -1.54 -18.43 -13.20
CA GLY A 103 -0.76 -19.64 -12.92
C GLY A 103 -0.12 -19.68 -11.53
N ILE A 104 -0.63 -18.93 -10.55
CA ILE A 104 -0.17 -19.00 -9.16
C ILE A 104 -1.10 -19.92 -8.38
N GLU A 105 -0.57 -21.06 -7.93
CA GLU A 105 -1.33 -22.10 -7.23
C GLU A 105 -0.75 -22.44 -5.85
N GLU A 106 0.55 -22.20 -5.65
CA GLU A 106 1.34 -22.74 -4.54
C GLU A 106 0.96 -22.18 -3.16
N CYS A 107 0.23 -21.06 -3.11
CA CYS A 107 -0.27 -20.45 -1.87
C CYS A 107 -1.78 -20.20 -1.90
N LEU A 108 -2.50 -20.79 -2.87
CA LEU A 108 -3.90 -20.45 -3.11
C LEU A 108 -4.78 -20.85 -1.92
N ALA A 109 -4.52 -22.02 -1.33
CA ALA A 109 -5.26 -22.51 -0.16
C ALA A 109 -5.07 -21.61 1.08
N GLU A 110 -3.84 -21.15 1.36
CA GLU A 110 -3.58 -20.21 2.45
C GLU A 110 -4.24 -18.85 2.21
N ILE A 111 -4.24 -18.39 0.96
CA ILE A 111 -4.88 -17.14 0.55
C ILE A 111 -6.40 -17.23 0.72
N GLU A 112 -7.04 -18.30 0.25
CA GLU A 112 -8.47 -18.57 0.43
C GLU A 112 -8.86 -18.59 1.90
N GLN A 113 -8.08 -19.29 2.73
CA GLN A 113 -8.32 -19.35 4.16
C GLN A 113 -8.20 -17.97 4.82
N ALA A 114 -7.21 -17.18 4.45
CA ALA A 114 -7.05 -15.82 4.97
C ALA A 114 -8.19 -14.89 4.51
N ILE A 115 -8.63 -15.00 3.26
CA ILE A 115 -9.79 -14.25 2.76
C ILE A 115 -11.03 -14.59 3.60
N ALA A 116 -11.29 -15.87 3.84
CA ALA A 116 -12.42 -16.32 4.66
C ALA A 116 -12.36 -15.78 6.10
N ASP A 117 -11.15 -15.66 6.67
CA ASP A 117 -10.96 -15.13 8.02
C ASP A 117 -11.14 -13.62 8.14
N PHE A 118 -10.64 -12.86 7.15
CA PHE A 118 -10.39 -11.43 7.32
C PHE A 118 -11.25 -10.54 6.42
N ALA A 119 -11.78 -11.03 5.29
CA ALA A 119 -12.51 -10.18 4.34
C ALA A 119 -13.76 -9.53 4.97
N GLY A 120 -14.46 -10.25 5.85
CA GLY A 120 -15.63 -9.72 6.57
C GLY A 120 -15.30 -8.69 7.66
N LEU A 121 -14.02 -8.53 8.01
CA LEU A 121 -13.57 -7.58 9.03
C LEU A 121 -13.12 -6.24 8.46
N VAL A 122 -13.03 -6.10 7.14
CA VAL A 122 -12.54 -4.89 6.46
C VAL A 122 -13.53 -4.41 5.39
N ASP A 123 -13.28 -3.24 4.82
CA ASP A 123 -14.17 -2.66 3.79
C ASP A 123 -13.76 -3.08 2.38
N SER A 124 -12.47 -3.37 2.16
CA SER A 124 -11.93 -3.77 0.86
C SER A 124 -10.61 -4.51 1.00
N LEU A 125 -10.22 -5.21 -0.07
CA LEU A 125 -8.92 -5.84 -0.20
C LEU A 125 -8.10 -5.15 -1.30
N CYS A 126 -6.78 -5.26 -1.21
CA CYS A 126 -5.88 -4.95 -2.32
C CYS A 126 -4.88 -6.08 -2.53
N LEU A 127 -4.80 -6.59 -3.75
CA LEU A 127 -3.87 -7.62 -4.17
C LEU A 127 -2.56 -7.00 -4.65
N HIS A 128 -1.43 -7.53 -4.22
CA HIS A 128 -0.09 -7.14 -4.65
C HIS A 128 0.63 -8.32 -5.27
N LEU A 129 1.15 -8.10 -6.47
CA LEU A 129 2.03 -9.03 -7.17
C LEU A 129 3.22 -8.29 -7.75
N ASP A 130 4.36 -8.96 -7.75
CA ASP A 130 5.59 -8.51 -8.38
C ASP A 130 5.70 -9.19 -9.75
N ILE A 131 5.88 -8.39 -10.80
CA ILE A 131 5.90 -8.82 -12.20
C ILE A 131 7.28 -8.46 -12.77
N GLY A 132 7.98 -9.45 -13.30
CA GLY A 132 9.26 -9.31 -14.02
C GLY A 132 9.25 -10.15 -15.31
N GLU A 133 10.37 -10.79 -15.62
CA GLU A 133 10.45 -11.85 -16.65
C GLU A 133 9.44 -12.99 -16.37
N VAL A 134 9.17 -13.24 -15.09
CA VAL A 134 8.10 -14.10 -14.59
C VAL A 134 7.21 -13.32 -13.64
N ILE A 135 5.99 -13.83 -13.40
CA ILE A 135 5.16 -13.36 -12.29
C ILE A 135 5.67 -14.05 -11.03
N TYR A 136 6.10 -13.29 -10.03
CA TYR A 136 6.68 -13.88 -8.82
C TYR A 136 5.59 -14.39 -7.87
N PRO A 137 5.76 -15.58 -7.27
CA PRO A 137 4.71 -16.24 -6.48
C PRO A 137 4.50 -15.63 -5.09
N ARG A 138 5.23 -14.56 -4.75
CA ARG A 138 5.09 -13.86 -3.48
C ARG A 138 3.95 -12.86 -3.55
N ILE A 139 2.81 -13.23 -2.94
CA ILE A 139 1.58 -12.45 -2.98
C ILE A 139 1.40 -11.64 -1.70
N GLY A 140 0.93 -10.40 -1.84
CA GLY A 140 0.48 -9.58 -0.72
C GLY A 140 -1.01 -9.27 -0.80
N ILE A 141 -1.71 -9.26 0.33
CA ILE A 141 -3.11 -8.82 0.43
C ILE A 141 -3.20 -7.76 1.52
N GLU A 142 -3.59 -6.54 1.15
CA GLU A 142 -3.88 -5.48 2.13
C GLU A 142 -5.34 -5.57 2.57
N LEU A 143 -5.53 -5.49 3.88
CA LEU A 143 -6.80 -5.48 4.59
C LEU A 143 -7.13 -4.02 4.92
N LEU A 144 -8.08 -3.45 4.20
CA LEU A 144 -8.24 -2.00 4.09
C LEU A 144 -9.57 -1.51 4.67
N TYR A 145 -9.51 -0.50 5.54
CA TYR A 145 -10.66 0.28 5.98
C TYR A 145 -10.69 1.63 5.26
N ASP A 146 -11.80 1.94 4.57
CA ASP A 146 -12.00 3.17 3.78
C ASP A 146 -10.71 3.73 3.13
N ASN A 147 -10.39 3.25 1.93
CA ASN A 147 -9.20 3.67 1.17
C ASN A 147 -9.08 5.18 0.91
N LEU A 148 -10.19 5.91 0.98
CA LEU A 148 -10.22 7.34 0.71
C LEU A 148 -10.01 8.18 1.99
N HIS A 149 -10.39 7.65 3.15
CA HIS A 149 -10.33 8.40 4.41
C HIS A 149 -9.81 7.54 5.57
N PRO A 150 -8.55 7.06 5.53
CA PRO A 150 -8.00 6.18 6.57
C PRO A 150 -8.06 6.79 7.98
N TRP A 151 -8.00 8.13 8.08
CA TRP A 151 -8.11 8.85 9.36
C TRP A 151 -9.50 8.78 10.03
N LYS A 152 -10.56 8.44 9.29
CA LYS A 152 -11.89 8.20 9.85
C LYS A 152 -12.00 6.81 10.47
N ARG A 153 -11.13 5.87 10.06
CA ARG A 153 -11.15 4.46 10.45
C ARG A 153 -10.00 4.10 11.38
N GLN A 154 -9.62 4.98 12.28
CA GLN A 154 -8.61 4.67 13.30
C GLN A 154 -9.19 3.74 14.38
N PRO A 155 -8.37 2.98 15.12
CA PRO A 155 -8.85 2.01 16.12
C PRO A 155 -9.81 2.57 17.17
N ASN A 156 -9.68 3.85 17.53
CA ASN A 156 -10.60 4.52 18.45
C ASN A 156 -11.97 4.88 17.85
N LYS A 157 -12.16 4.68 16.53
CA LYS A 157 -13.38 4.99 15.77
C LYS A 157 -13.94 3.79 15.00
N GLU A 158 -13.13 2.76 14.78
CA GLU A 158 -13.47 1.56 14.04
C GLU A 158 -13.15 0.34 14.90
N THR A 159 -14.19 -0.24 15.52
CA THR A 159 -14.04 -1.32 16.50
C THR A 159 -13.60 -2.64 15.86
N ARG A 160 -13.81 -2.82 14.53
CA ARG A 160 -13.33 -4.00 13.80
C ARG A 160 -11.81 -4.14 13.84
N TRP A 161 -11.05 -3.08 14.12
CA TRP A 161 -9.61 -3.20 14.38
C TRP A 161 -9.29 -4.18 15.50
N PHE A 162 -10.05 -4.16 16.59
CA PHE A 162 -9.85 -5.10 17.70
C PHE A 162 -10.12 -6.53 17.26
N GLN A 163 -11.22 -6.77 16.54
CA GLN A 163 -11.57 -8.09 15.99
C GLN A 163 -10.53 -8.60 14.99
N LEU A 164 -10.02 -7.70 14.13
CA LEU A 164 -8.95 -8.02 13.18
C LEU A 164 -7.70 -8.47 13.91
N PHE A 165 -7.25 -7.72 14.92
CA PHE A 165 -6.07 -8.10 15.68
C PHE A 165 -6.28 -9.34 16.56
N ASP A 166 -7.48 -9.56 17.11
CA ASP A 166 -7.82 -10.79 17.81
C ASP A 166 -7.67 -12.00 16.88
N LYS A 167 -8.18 -11.88 15.66
CA LYS A 167 -8.06 -12.92 14.63
C LYS A 167 -6.60 -13.14 14.20
N LEU A 168 -5.81 -12.08 14.07
CA LEU A 168 -4.37 -12.18 13.79
C LEU A 168 -3.61 -12.90 14.92
N VAL A 169 -3.97 -12.65 16.19
CA VAL A 169 -3.39 -13.35 17.34
C VAL A 169 -3.80 -14.82 17.36
N GLU A 170 -5.08 -15.12 17.15
CA GLU A 170 -5.60 -16.49 17.05
C GLU A 170 -4.86 -17.31 15.97
N ARG A 171 -4.56 -16.67 14.83
CA ARG A 171 -3.83 -17.28 13.70
C ARG A 171 -2.30 -17.29 13.89
N GLY A 172 -1.77 -16.79 15.00
CA GLY A 172 -0.33 -16.73 15.26
C GLY A 172 0.43 -15.70 14.41
N LEU A 173 -0.27 -14.79 13.72
CA LEU A 173 0.30 -13.75 12.86
C LEU A 173 0.65 -12.47 13.63
N CYS A 174 0.14 -12.34 14.86
CA CYS A 174 0.44 -11.25 15.78
C CYS A 174 0.62 -11.82 17.19
N THR A 175 1.51 -11.26 18.00
CA THR A 175 1.55 -11.60 19.44
C THR A 175 0.60 -10.67 20.20
N PRO A 176 0.08 -11.06 21.37
CA PRO A 176 -0.74 -10.19 22.21
C PRO A 176 -0.06 -8.83 22.49
N GLU A 177 1.24 -8.83 22.74
CA GLU A 177 2.01 -7.61 23.03
C GLU A 177 2.08 -6.68 21.81
N LYS A 178 2.28 -7.25 20.60
CA LYS A 178 2.25 -6.47 19.35
C LYS A 178 0.88 -5.89 19.09
N ARG A 179 -0.20 -6.65 19.35
CA ARG A 179 -1.58 -6.17 19.26
C ARG A 179 -1.80 -4.95 20.16
N GLU A 180 -1.48 -5.06 21.45
CA GLU A 180 -1.64 -3.95 22.39
C GLU A 180 -0.83 -2.72 21.97
N ALA A 181 0.42 -2.92 21.57
CA ALA A 181 1.29 -1.83 21.12
C ALA A 181 0.76 -1.12 19.86
N LEU A 182 0.24 -1.86 18.89
CA LEU A 182 -0.29 -1.30 17.64
C LEU A 182 -1.61 -0.55 17.87
N LEU A 183 -2.52 -1.10 18.68
CA LEU A 183 -3.77 -0.43 19.02
C LEU A 183 -3.52 0.84 19.85
N GLY A 184 -2.56 0.80 20.77
CA GLY A 184 -2.14 1.94 21.59
C GLY A 184 -1.26 2.98 20.88
N TRP A 185 -0.73 2.68 19.70
CA TRP A 185 0.11 3.62 18.93
C TRP A 185 -0.67 4.87 18.47
N THR A 186 -1.96 4.70 18.19
CA THR A 186 -2.77 5.74 17.57
C THR A 186 -3.01 6.92 18.50
N GLY A 187 -2.99 8.14 17.94
CA GLY A 187 -3.13 9.36 18.73
C GLY A 187 -2.50 10.56 18.04
N TYR A 188 -2.05 11.53 18.84
CA TYR A 188 -1.41 12.74 18.33
C TYR A 188 -0.28 13.21 19.24
N VAL A 189 0.64 13.98 18.66
CA VAL A 189 1.75 14.65 19.37
C VAL A 189 1.69 16.13 19.00
N PRO A 190 1.57 17.06 19.98
CA PRO A 190 1.71 18.48 19.71
C PRO A 190 3.12 18.79 19.21
N ILE A 191 3.20 19.52 18.10
CA ILE A 191 4.44 20.12 17.61
C ILE A 191 4.32 21.61 17.86
N THR A 192 5.14 22.11 18.78
CA THR A 192 5.31 23.54 19.03
C THR A 192 6.66 24.01 18.51
N GLN A 193 6.68 25.18 17.89
CA GLN A 193 7.94 25.87 17.59
C GLN A 193 8.63 26.19 18.92
N SER A 194 9.79 25.57 19.19
CA SER A 194 10.68 26.07 20.23
C SER A 194 11.40 27.30 19.67
N SER A 195 11.22 28.42 20.35
CA SER A 195 11.68 29.78 19.98
C SER A 195 13.21 29.97 20.01
N GLY A 196 13.99 28.97 19.58
CA GLY A 196 15.43 28.89 19.82
C GLY A 196 16.34 28.67 18.61
N GLY A 197 15.84 28.70 17.38
CA GLY A 197 16.66 28.47 16.17
C GLY A 197 16.28 29.39 15.03
N GLN A 198 17.19 30.30 14.66
CA GLN A 198 17.10 31.09 13.44
C GLN A 198 16.93 30.17 12.21
N GLU A 199 15.96 30.51 11.37
CA GLU A 199 15.89 30.17 9.93
C GLU A 199 15.52 28.73 9.50
N LEU A 200 14.55 28.08 10.17
CA LEU A 200 13.61 27.22 9.43
C LEU A 200 12.22 27.86 9.42
N ASN A 201 12.05 28.83 8.51
CA ASN A 201 10.74 29.39 8.18
C ASN A 201 9.78 28.27 7.74
N SER A 202 8.62 28.20 8.39
CA SER A 202 7.28 27.88 7.82
C SER A 202 6.46 26.69 8.38
N MET A 203 6.90 25.93 9.38
CA MET A 203 5.96 25.00 10.05
C MET A 203 5.23 25.70 11.20
N SER A 204 3.94 26.00 11.00
CA SER A 204 3.04 26.47 12.05
C SER A 204 2.99 25.47 13.22
N ASP A 205 2.62 25.94 14.41
CA ASP A 205 2.20 25.02 15.47
C ASP A 205 1.12 24.06 14.94
N GLY A 206 1.12 22.83 15.44
CA GLY A 206 0.21 21.83 14.91
C GLY A 206 0.19 20.53 15.70
N LEU A 207 -0.63 19.60 15.23
CA LEU A 207 -0.71 18.25 15.76
C LEU A 207 -0.17 17.27 14.72
N LEU A 208 0.84 16.49 15.10
CA LEU A 208 1.21 15.30 14.35
C LEU A 208 0.31 14.15 14.77
N LEU A 209 -0.60 13.75 13.89
CA LEU A 209 -1.45 12.59 14.03
C LEU A 209 -0.65 11.33 13.69
N ARG A 210 -0.79 10.31 14.53
CA ARG A 210 -0.22 8.97 14.34
C ARG A 210 -1.37 7.98 14.28
N GLY A 211 -1.34 7.09 13.29
CA GLY A 211 -2.42 6.15 13.05
C GLY A 211 -1.96 4.83 12.49
N LEU A 212 -2.90 3.91 12.36
CA LEU A 212 -2.76 2.71 11.55
C LEU A 212 -3.42 2.98 10.19
N GLN A 213 -2.77 2.56 9.11
CA GLN A 213 -3.30 2.70 7.77
C GLN A 213 -3.93 1.39 7.30
N HIS A 214 -3.18 0.28 7.31
CA HIS A 214 -3.71 -1.06 7.02
C HIS A 214 -2.85 -2.17 7.59
N ILE A 215 -3.36 -3.41 7.52
CA ILE A 215 -2.58 -4.62 7.70
C ILE A 215 -2.36 -5.26 6.33
N LYS A 216 -1.17 -5.77 6.09
CA LYS A 216 -0.85 -6.55 4.90
C LYS A 216 -0.48 -7.97 5.28
N LEU A 217 -1.20 -8.93 4.70
CA LEU A 217 -0.83 -10.33 4.72
C LEU A 217 0.11 -10.61 3.55
N VAL A 218 1.10 -11.47 3.76
CA VAL A 218 2.06 -11.85 2.73
C VAL A 218 2.20 -13.37 2.72
N PHE A 219 2.11 -13.93 1.52
CA PHE A 219 2.18 -15.35 1.25
C PHE A 219 3.38 -15.60 0.34
N SER A 220 4.12 -16.68 0.61
CA SER A 220 5.28 -17.07 -0.18
C SER A 220 5.37 -18.60 -0.16
N PRO A 221 5.70 -19.25 -1.28
CA PRO A 221 5.76 -20.70 -1.33
C PRO A 221 6.70 -21.27 -0.25
N ASN A 222 6.25 -22.32 0.43
CA ASN A 222 7.00 -23.02 1.47
C ASN A 222 7.39 -22.15 2.69
N GLN A 223 6.71 -21.02 2.92
CA GLN A 223 6.91 -20.14 4.05
C GLN A 223 5.59 -19.93 4.79
N PRO A 224 5.59 -19.84 6.13
CA PRO A 224 4.40 -19.44 6.85
C PRO A 224 3.95 -18.03 6.44
N PRO A 225 2.64 -17.72 6.43
CA PRO A 225 2.17 -16.38 6.13
C PRO A 225 2.71 -15.34 7.12
N GLU A 226 2.95 -14.13 6.63
CA GLU A 226 3.39 -12.99 7.45
C GLU A 226 2.30 -11.92 7.51
N ALA A 227 2.18 -11.20 8.63
CA ALA A 227 1.38 -9.99 8.73
C ALA A 227 2.26 -8.76 9.01
N LYS A 228 1.95 -7.63 8.35
CA LYS A 228 2.67 -6.36 8.48
C LYS A 228 1.69 -5.23 8.74
N ALA A 229 1.92 -4.47 9.80
CA ALA A 229 1.15 -3.27 10.09
C ALA A 229 1.81 -2.05 9.43
N TYR A 230 1.00 -1.25 8.73
CA TYR A 230 1.42 -0.01 8.11
C TYR A 230 0.88 1.18 8.90
N PHE A 231 1.76 2.12 9.21
CA PHE A 231 1.42 3.30 10.00
C PHE A 231 1.07 4.48 9.09
N GLY A 232 0.14 5.30 9.55
CA GLY A 232 -0.16 6.61 8.97
C GLY A 232 0.42 7.73 9.84
N ALA A 233 0.90 8.79 9.21
CA ALA A 233 1.23 10.06 9.86
C ALA A 233 0.56 11.21 9.10
N GLY A 234 0.00 12.18 9.82
CA GLY A 234 -0.67 13.34 9.24
C GLY A 234 -0.40 14.59 10.07
N PHE A 235 -0.23 15.73 9.43
CA PHE A 235 -0.02 17.00 10.14
C PHE A 235 -1.28 17.85 10.05
N ASN A 236 -1.80 18.27 11.20
CA ASN A 236 -2.92 19.19 11.29
C ASN A 236 -2.43 20.54 11.85
N PRO A 237 -2.27 21.58 11.02
CA PRO A 237 -1.83 22.88 11.49
C PRO A 237 -2.89 23.50 12.42
N ILE A 238 -2.44 24.08 13.53
CA ILE A 238 -3.30 24.90 14.39
C ILE A 238 -3.24 26.32 13.84
N PRO A 239 -4.38 26.96 13.51
CA PRO A 239 -4.38 28.33 13.03
C PRO A 239 -3.71 29.25 14.06
N SER A 240 -2.73 30.04 13.63
CA SER A 240 -2.22 31.13 14.45
C SER A 240 -3.39 32.04 14.81
N LYS A 241 -3.61 32.33 16.09
CA LYS A 241 -4.60 33.35 16.49
C LYS A 241 -4.28 34.62 15.70
N ARG A 242 -5.20 35.06 14.84
CA ARG A 242 -5.11 36.39 14.24
C ARG A 242 -5.20 37.39 15.38
N THR A 243 -4.06 37.97 15.76
CA THR A 243 -3.96 39.15 16.62
C THR A 243 -4.43 40.38 15.88
#